data_AF-A0ABD3TPD6-F1
#
_entry.id   AF-A0ABD3TPD6-F1
#
_cell.length_a   1.000
_cell.length_b   1.000
_cell.length_c   1.000
_cell.angle_alpha   90.00
_cell.angle_beta   90.00
_cell.angle_gamma   90.00
#
_symmetry.space_group_name_H-M   'P 1'
#
loop_
_entity.id
_entity.type
_entity.pdbx_description
1 polymer ?
#
loop_
_entity_poly.entity_id
_entity_poly.type
_entity_poly.pdbx_seq_one_letter_code
_entity_poly.pdbx_strand_id
1 'polypeptide(L)'
;MTAAAVSLRRLLHPVSEPLTPIIPTITSFLQSVNLQNPDLSILNQFSSYLTPNLVTQIIKDQTSPFHSLFFFNWASNPNPNPNNYFHTHFCYIDKLLSHKLFALAADTLKTHEKFSDFMVGKFIKAHGDLGHLKSSVKLFHQVKERELGGCLFSYNALLGVLVRANRVSYAWGYFGHIVIKARVLKPDVSTYTTMIRGLCKVGMIENAEKLFVEMSCGRNLWTYNVTIDGFCKNGFVEKAQRIVDEMVKGETILPDVFSYTSLIDGYCKKGEFRNAMRCFNEMVTTRNCKPNVVTYNVLINGLCLSGDVDEAKRMMSLLRLTGVRDNIATHTSLLKGYCIVGKSEEAIEHFKEMINLGMSLDGKSYAVIVNELSKLGRPDEGVMLLKEMRASCISPSIAIFNAVLRSFVKLQKFDKAILLLKQMPQMGCYPNFLSYSAVITGLAGAKGMMHDVEMLVNEMIQNGHCLDTTLYSELIKAYCIHGDISNAIRLFTDMVDESLVISIACFEVFVKELSSRCLVLEVENLFEQMKNQCTVSDAETYQRTLDQYSSGNSDS
;
A
#
# COMPACT_ATOMS: atom_id res chain seq x y z
N MET A 1 -10.53 20.00 45.64
CA MET A 1 -10.16 21.13 44.76
C MET A 1 -8.76 20.87 44.24
N THR A 2 -8.59 20.62 42.94
CA THR A 2 -7.28 20.37 42.30
C THR A 2 -6.46 21.66 42.27
N ALA A 3 -5.13 21.56 42.24
CA ALA A 3 -4.21 22.72 42.24
C ALA A 3 -4.50 23.74 41.12
N ALA A 4 -5.13 23.32 40.02
CA ALA A 4 -5.61 24.20 38.94
C ALA A 4 -6.72 25.17 39.39
N ALA A 5 -7.64 24.74 40.27
CA ALA A 5 -8.71 25.58 40.79
C ALA A 5 -8.21 26.69 41.75
N VAL A 6 -7.04 26.46 42.39
CA VAL A 6 -6.41 27.44 43.29
C VAL A 6 -5.66 28.52 42.50
N SER A 7 -5.05 28.18 41.36
CA SER A 7 -4.43 29.16 40.46
C SER A 7 -5.45 30.09 39.80
N LEU A 8 -6.67 29.60 39.56
CA LEU A 8 -7.77 30.35 38.91
C LEU A 8 -8.39 31.44 39.79
N ARG A 9 -8.45 31.25 41.12
CA ARG A 9 -9.01 32.25 42.06
C ARG A 9 -8.16 33.51 42.23
N ARG A 10 -6.88 33.50 41.81
CA ARG A 10 -5.94 34.63 41.95
C ARG A 10 -6.01 35.67 40.83
N LEU A 11 -6.82 35.46 39.79
CA LEU A 11 -6.86 36.31 38.59
C LEU A 11 -7.98 37.39 38.60
N LEU A 12 -8.72 37.53 39.70
CA LEU A 12 -9.82 38.49 39.81
C LEU A 12 -9.40 39.74 40.60
N HIS A 13 -8.58 40.61 40.00
CA HIS A 13 -8.51 42.02 40.38
C HIS A 13 -8.30 42.90 39.14
N PRO A 14 -8.91 44.10 39.08
CA PRO A 14 -8.97 44.91 37.87
C PRO A 14 -7.68 45.73 37.75
N VAL A 15 -6.64 45.17 37.12
CA VAL A 15 -5.51 45.97 36.65
C VAL A 15 -5.10 45.51 35.26
N SER A 16 -4.99 46.49 34.39
CA SER A 16 -4.49 46.47 33.02
C SER A 16 -3.08 45.88 32.92
N GLU A 17 -2.97 44.59 32.62
CA GLU A 17 -1.74 43.94 32.11
C GLU A 17 -2.12 42.76 31.19
N PRO A 18 -1.27 42.37 30.23
CA PRO A 18 -1.66 41.50 29.13
C PRO A 18 -2.02 40.11 29.66
N LEU A 19 -3.26 39.69 29.39
CA LEU A 19 -3.78 38.35 29.64
C LEU A 19 -2.71 37.29 29.29
N THR A 20 -2.20 36.61 30.31
CA THR A 20 -1.47 35.33 30.18
C THR A 20 -2.28 34.40 29.26
N PRO A 21 -1.63 33.50 28.50
CA PRO A 21 -2.27 32.91 27.32
C PRO A 21 -3.50 32.10 27.74
N ILE A 22 -4.67 32.63 27.39
CA ILE A 22 -6.01 32.10 27.75
C ILE A 22 -6.15 30.63 27.28
N ILE A 23 -5.50 30.27 26.18
CA ILE A 23 -5.54 28.94 25.55
C ILE A 23 -4.99 27.84 26.49
N PRO A 24 -3.72 27.87 26.95
CA PRO A 24 -3.19 26.91 27.94
C PRO A 24 -4.07 26.71 29.17
N THR A 25 -4.65 27.80 29.71
CA THR A 25 -5.48 27.75 30.92
C THR A 25 -6.78 27.00 30.68
N ILE A 26 -7.50 27.33 29.61
CA ILE A 26 -8.75 26.64 29.25
C ILE A 26 -8.46 25.18 28.87
N THR A 27 -7.39 24.92 28.11
CA THR A 27 -7.00 23.55 27.70
C THR A 27 -6.65 22.68 28.91
N SER A 28 -5.86 23.18 29.86
CA SER A 28 -5.52 22.43 31.07
C SER A 28 -6.75 22.18 31.95
N PHE A 29 -7.65 23.16 32.07
CA PHE A 29 -8.92 22.99 32.76
C PHE A 29 -9.73 21.86 32.13
N LEU A 30 -10.00 21.93 30.83
CA LEU A 30 -10.78 20.93 30.09
C LEU A 30 -10.22 19.51 30.22
N GLN A 31 -8.89 19.35 30.26
CA GLN A 31 -8.25 18.05 30.49
C GLN A 31 -8.46 17.48 31.90
N SER A 32 -8.79 18.34 32.88
CA SER A 32 -9.01 17.96 34.28
C SER A 32 -10.49 17.89 34.70
N VAL A 33 -11.41 18.32 33.83
CA VAL A 33 -12.85 18.35 34.12
C VAL A 33 -13.44 16.95 34.16
N ASN A 34 -14.26 16.68 35.18
CA ASN A 34 -15.14 15.51 35.19
C ASN A 34 -16.33 15.75 34.25
N LEU A 35 -16.35 15.05 33.12
CA LEU A 35 -17.39 15.16 32.09
C LEU A 35 -18.79 14.70 32.53
N GLN A 36 -18.92 13.98 33.66
CA GLN A 36 -20.22 13.53 34.18
C GLN A 36 -20.93 14.60 35.02
N ASN A 37 -20.19 15.51 35.67
CA ASN A 37 -20.77 16.60 36.47
C ASN A 37 -19.83 17.83 36.48
N PRO A 38 -19.84 18.63 35.40
CA PRO A 38 -18.85 19.67 35.20
C PRO A 38 -19.19 20.96 35.94
N ASP A 39 -18.23 21.53 36.67
CA ASP A 39 -18.34 22.88 37.24
C ASP A 39 -18.06 23.93 36.15
N LEU A 40 -19.13 24.54 35.64
CA LEU A 40 -19.08 25.54 34.56
C LEU A 40 -18.69 26.94 35.03
N SER A 41 -18.61 27.19 36.35
CA SER A 41 -18.36 28.53 36.89
C SER A 41 -17.04 29.13 36.38
N ILE A 42 -16.02 28.29 36.22
CA ILE A 42 -14.70 28.66 35.70
C ILE A 42 -14.76 29.00 34.21
N LEU A 43 -15.43 28.18 33.39
CA LEU A 43 -15.57 28.44 31.95
C LEU A 43 -16.37 29.71 31.68
N ASN A 44 -17.43 29.94 32.45
CA ASN A 44 -18.31 31.10 32.31
C ASN A 44 -17.57 32.44 32.48
N GLN A 45 -16.49 32.49 33.27
CA GLN A 45 -15.65 33.68 33.43
C GLN A 45 -14.92 34.08 32.13
N PHE A 46 -14.73 33.14 31.20
CA PHE A 46 -14.03 33.39 29.94
C PHE A 46 -14.98 33.76 28.80
N SER A 47 -16.31 33.69 28.97
CA SER A 47 -17.30 33.95 27.92
C SER A 47 -17.08 35.29 27.19
N SER A 48 -16.84 36.37 27.94
CA SER A 48 -16.64 37.73 27.39
C SER A 48 -15.34 37.90 26.59
N TYR A 49 -14.40 36.96 26.72
CA TYR A 49 -13.08 37.01 26.06
C TYR A 49 -12.98 36.09 24.85
N LEU A 50 -14.02 35.31 24.55
CA LEU A 50 -14.01 34.36 23.45
C LEU A 50 -14.08 35.06 22.08
N THR A 51 -13.25 34.60 21.17
CA THR A 51 -13.34 34.93 19.74
C THR A 51 -13.44 33.64 18.92
N PRO A 52 -13.99 33.69 17.68
CA PRO A 52 -14.04 32.55 16.76
C PRO A 52 -12.73 31.76 16.64
N ASN A 53 -11.61 32.48 16.52
CA ASN A 53 -10.27 31.91 16.38
C ASN A 53 -9.80 31.23 17.67
N LEU A 54 -10.10 31.83 18.83
CA LEU A 54 -9.74 31.28 20.13
C LEU A 54 -10.49 29.96 20.40
N VAL A 55 -11.80 29.94 20.16
CA VAL A 55 -12.63 28.73 20.32
C VAL A 55 -12.14 27.62 19.38
N THR A 56 -11.84 27.96 18.12
CA THR A 56 -11.26 27.05 17.12
C THR A 56 -9.94 26.44 17.61
N GLN A 57 -9.03 27.26 18.14
CA GLN A 57 -7.73 26.81 18.60
C GLN A 57 -7.85 25.89 19.83
N ILE A 58 -8.71 26.23 20.79
CA ILE A 58 -8.95 25.42 21.99
C ILE A 58 -9.50 24.04 21.63
N ILE A 59 -10.46 23.95 20.69
CA ILE A 59 -11.00 22.67 20.20
C ILE A 59 -9.90 21.81 19.56
N LYS A 60 -9.00 22.43 18.77
CA LYS A 60 -7.90 21.72 18.11
C LYS A 60 -6.88 21.17 19.11
N ASP A 61 -6.53 21.96 20.12
CA ASP A 61 -5.49 21.65 21.10
C ASP A 61 -5.89 20.56 22.12
N GLN A 62 -7.18 20.24 22.24
CA GLN A 62 -7.63 19.15 23.11
C GLN A 62 -7.13 17.79 22.60
N THR A 63 -6.64 16.91 23.46
CA THR A 63 -6.22 15.55 23.04
C THR A 63 -7.39 14.58 22.90
N SER A 64 -8.51 14.85 23.58
CA SER A 64 -9.69 14.00 23.58
C SER A 64 -10.85 14.62 22.78
N PRO A 65 -11.53 13.84 21.93
CA PRO A 65 -12.71 14.31 21.21
C PRO A 65 -13.89 14.61 22.15
N PHE A 66 -13.94 14.00 23.35
CA PHE A 66 -15.00 14.25 24.32
C PHE A 66 -14.84 15.60 25.04
N HIS A 67 -13.61 15.96 25.43
CA HIS A 67 -13.31 17.30 25.96
C HIS A 67 -13.55 18.39 24.89
N SER A 68 -13.24 18.06 23.63
CA SER A 68 -13.53 18.92 22.48
C SER A 68 -15.04 19.14 22.29
N LEU A 69 -15.84 18.07 22.37
CA LEU A 69 -17.32 18.13 22.28
C LEU A 69 -17.90 18.94 23.43
N PHE A 70 -17.44 18.68 24.64
CA PHE A 70 -17.91 19.37 25.84
C PHE A 70 -17.70 20.89 25.73
N PHE A 71 -16.49 21.32 25.36
CA PHE A 71 -16.19 22.73 25.15
C PHE A 71 -16.98 23.31 23.96
N PHE A 72 -17.13 22.57 22.87
CA PHE A 72 -17.94 23.00 21.73
C PHE A 72 -19.41 23.23 22.11
N ASN A 73 -20.02 22.30 22.85
CA ASN A 73 -21.41 22.42 23.30
C ASN A 73 -21.59 23.61 24.24
N TRP A 74 -20.63 23.84 25.15
CA TRP A 74 -20.65 25.00 26.04
C TRP A 74 -20.48 26.32 25.26
N ALA A 75 -19.53 26.40 24.33
CA ALA A 75 -19.30 27.59 23.50
C ALA A 75 -20.48 27.87 22.55
N SER A 76 -21.20 26.84 22.12
CA SER A 76 -22.40 26.95 21.29
C SER A 76 -23.66 27.29 22.09
N ASN A 77 -23.60 27.28 23.43
CA ASN A 77 -24.74 27.65 24.26
C ASN A 77 -24.86 29.19 24.36
N PRO A 78 -25.97 29.80 23.89
CA PRO A 78 -26.18 31.25 23.93
C PRO A 78 -26.07 31.87 25.33
N ASN A 79 -26.28 31.07 26.38
CA ASN A 79 -26.07 31.45 27.76
C ASN A 79 -25.04 30.48 28.38
N PRO A 80 -23.80 30.92 28.65
CA PRO A 80 -23.34 32.30 28.84
C PRO A 80 -22.77 32.99 27.58
N ASN A 81 -22.77 32.36 26.39
CA ASN A 81 -22.02 32.83 25.22
C ASN A 81 -22.94 33.47 24.14
N PRO A 82 -23.22 34.79 24.18
CA PRO A 82 -24.22 35.42 23.32
C PRO A 82 -23.86 35.39 21.82
N ASN A 83 -22.56 35.28 21.50
CA ASN A 83 -22.07 35.21 20.12
C ASN A 83 -22.30 33.85 19.45
N ASN A 84 -22.77 32.83 20.19
CA ASN A 84 -23.10 31.49 19.69
C ASN A 84 -22.09 30.98 18.65
N TYR A 85 -21.00 30.36 19.11
CA TYR A 85 -19.86 29.96 18.28
C TYR A 85 -20.14 28.74 17.37
N PHE A 86 -21.37 28.59 16.87
CA PHE A 86 -21.83 27.52 15.98
C PHE A 86 -20.96 27.35 14.73
N HIS A 87 -20.38 28.44 14.22
CA HIS A 87 -19.44 28.40 13.10
C HIS A 87 -18.16 27.61 13.40
N THR A 88 -17.86 27.25 14.65
CA THR A 88 -16.69 26.41 15.01
C THR A 88 -16.95 24.90 14.89
N HIS A 89 -18.16 24.51 14.51
CA HIS A 89 -18.58 23.11 14.32
C HIS A 89 -17.70 22.34 13.33
N PHE A 90 -17.08 23.02 12.36
CA PHE A 90 -16.11 22.39 11.44
C PHE A 90 -14.87 21.86 12.19
N CYS A 91 -14.40 22.54 13.24
CA CYS A 91 -13.25 22.10 14.03
C CYS A 91 -13.57 20.85 14.83
N TYR A 92 -14.79 20.79 15.37
CA TYR A 92 -15.24 19.62 16.10
C TYR A 92 -15.38 18.40 15.17
N ILE A 93 -15.93 18.58 13.97
CA ILE A 93 -15.97 17.51 12.95
C ILE A 93 -14.56 17.03 12.58
N ASP A 94 -13.61 17.95 12.33
CA ASP A 94 -12.22 17.60 11.99
C ASP A 94 -11.58 16.76 13.12
N LYS A 95 -11.91 17.08 14.38
CA LYS A 95 -11.50 16.30 15.56
C LYS A 95 -12.13 14.92 15.62
N LEU A 96 -13.43 14.80 15.36
CA LEU A 96 -14.09 13.49 15.34
C LEU A 96 -13.54 12.59 14.24
N LEU A 97 -13.31 13.15 13.05
CA LEU A 97 -12.72 12.43 11.94
C LEU A 97 -11.27 12.00 12.24
N SER A 98 -10.46 12.85 12.90
CA SER A 98 -9.09 12.49 13.29
C SER A 98 -9.06 11.34 14.31
N HIS A 99 -10.08 11.22 15.17
CA HIS A 99 -10.24 10.13 16.14
C HIS A 99 -11.06 8.95 15.62
N LYS A 100 -11.39 8.90 14.32
CA LYS A 100 -12.15 7.81 13.68
C LYS A 100 -13.58 7.63 14.24
N LEU A 101 -14.19 8.67 14.80
CA LEU A 101 -15.54 8.64 15.39
C LEU A 101 -16.62 9.02 14.35
N PHE A 102 -16.73 8.22 13.30
CA PHE A 102 -17.59 8.53 12.14
C PHE A 102 -19.08 8.54 12.43
N ALA A 103 -19.57 7.64 13.29
CA ALA A 103 -20.99 7.58 13.63
C ALA A 103 -21.44 8.87 14.33
N LEU A 104 -20.65 9.35 15.28
CA LEU A 104 -20.91 10.59 15.99
C LEU A 104 -20.84 11.80 15.04
N ALA A 105 -19.82 11.83 14.17
CA ALA A 105 -19.67 12.89 13.16
C ALA A 105 -20.81 12.88 12.13
N ALA A 106 -21.31 11.70 11.75
CA ALA A 106 -22.43 11.53 10.83
C ALA A 106 -23.79 11.83 11.47
N ASP A 107 -23.97 11.57 12.77
CA ASP A 107 -25.17 12.05 13.46
C ASP A 107 -25.16 13.57 13.58
N THR A 108 -23.98 14.19 13.78
CA THR A 108 -23.89 15.65 13.66
C THR A 108 -24.20 16.15 12.25
N LEU A 109 -23.94 15.35 11.20
CA LEU A 109 -24.38 15.65 9.83
C LEU A 109 -25.91 15.62 9.65
N LYS A 110 -26.62 14.75 10.38
CA LYS A 110 -28.08 14.60 10.25
C LYS A 110 -28.86 15.65 11.04
N THR A 111 -28.33 16.09 12.18
CA THR A 111 -29.00 17.05 13.06
C THR A 111 -29.00 18.48 12.50
N HIS A 112 -28.19 18.77 11.48
CA HIS A 112 -28.05 20.12 10.91
C HIS A 112 -28.17 20.09 9.37
N GLU A 113 -29.22 20.68 8.82
CA GLU A 113 -29.51 20.70 7.37
C GLU A 113 -28.56 21.55 6.51
N LYS A 114 -27.56 22.24 7.08
CA LYS A 114 -26.74 23.26 6.40
C LYS A 114 -25.24 22.94 6.41
N PHE A 115 -24.82 21.84 5.81
CA PHE A 115 -23.39 21.57 5.59
C PHE A 115 -22.94 22.03 4.21
N SER A 116 -21.84 22.79 4.17
CA SER A 116 -21.20 23.20 2.93
C SER A 116 -20.50 22.02 2.24
N ASP A 117 -20.35 22.12 0.91
CA ASP A 117 -19.58 21.20 0.08
C ASP A 117 -18.19 20.85 0.67
N PHE A 118 -17.50 21.86 1.22
CA PHE A 118 -16.21 21.69 1.88
C PHE A 118 -16.26 20.69 3.06
N MET A 119 -17.30 20.76 3.88
CA MET A 119 -17.45 19.87 5.04
C MET A 119 -17.71 18.44 4.59
N VAL A 120 -18.57 18.23 3.60
CA VAL A 120 -18.83 16.86 3.12
C VAL A 120 -17.62 16.28 2.37
N GLY A 121 -16.85 17.10 1.65
CA GLY A 121 -15.57 16.69 1.07
C GLY A 121 -14.60 16.09 2.11
N LYS A 122 -14.58 16.62 3.34
CA LYS A 122 -13.78 16.06 4.44
C LYS A 122 -14.26 14.68 4.88
N PHE A 123 -15.57 14.47 4.97
CA PHE A 123 -16.14 13.15 5.27
C PHE A 123 -15.83 12.13 4.18
N ILE A 124 -16.01 12.50 2.91
CA ILE A 124 -15.66 11.65 1.75
C ILE A 124 -14.19 11.22 1.86
N LYS A 125 -13.29 12.17 2.11
CA LYS A 125 -11.86 11.88 2.27
C LYS A 125 -11.59 10.93 3.44
N ALA A 126 -12.19 11.18 4.60
CA ALA A 126 -11.95 10.40 5.81
C ALA A 126 -12.49 8.96 5.69
N HIS A 127 -13.67 8.77 5.08
CA HIS A 127 -14.17 7.42 4.75
C HIS A 127 -13.27 6.72 3.72
N GLY A 128 -12.77 7.46 2.73
CA GLY A 128 -11.85 6.93 1.72
C GLY A 128 -10.50 6.51 2.29
N ASP A 129 -9.97 7.25 3.26
CA ASP A 129 -8.69 6.93 3.94
C ASP A 129 -8.80 5.65 4.80
N LEU A 130 -10.02 5.24 5.18
CA LEU A 130 -10.29 3.92 5.78
C LEU A 130 -10.56 2.80 4.76
N GLY A 131 -10.56 3.11 3.46
CA GLY A 131 -10.91 2.14 2.41
C GLY A 131 -12.42 1.93 2.22
N HIS A 132 -13.28 2.71 2.89
CA HIS A 132 -14.74 2.63 2.73
C HIS A 132 -15.21 3.37 1.45
N LEU A 133 -14.86 2.82 0.29
CA LEU A 133 -15.12 3.45 -1.01
C LEU A 133 -16.61 3.62 -1.31
N LYS A 134 -17.43 2.61 -1.03
CA LYS A 134 -18.89 2.66 -1.28
C LYS A 134 -19.55 3.79 -0.48
N SER A 135 -19.18 3.94 0.79
CA SER A 135 -19.69 5.02 1.65
C SER A 135 -19.27 6.40 1.14
N SER A 136 -18.03 6.53 0.68
CA SER A 136 -17.49 7.77 0.11
C SER A 136 -18.26 8.20 -1.14
N VAL A 137 -18.55 7.26 -2.05
CA VAL A 137 -19.36 7.51 -3.25
C VAL A 137 -20.82 7.86 -2.89
N LYS A 138 -21.41 7.16 -1.91
CA LYS A 138 -22.77 7.44 -1.44
C LYS A 138 -22.92 8.87 -0.91
N LEU A 139 -22.00 9.30 -0.03
CA LEU A 139 -21.99 10.66 0.51
C LEU A 139 -21.86 11.71 -0.60
N PHE A 140 -21.01 11.45 -1.58
CA PHE A 140 -20.86 12.32 -2.74
C PHE A 140 -22.16 12.49 -3.53
N HIS A 141 -22.88 11.39 -3.85
CA HIS A 141 -24.14 11.49 -4.60
C HIS A 141 -25.22 12.27 -3.84
N GLN A 142 -25.30 12.10 -2.52
CA GLN A 142 -26.24 12.87 -1.68
C GLN A 142 -25.99 14.39 -1.77
N VAL A 143 -24.72 14.83 -1.77
CA VAL A 143 -24.39 16.26 -1.92
C VAL A 143 -24.56 16.73 -3.35
N LYS A 144 -24.20 15.90 -4.33
CA LYS A 144 -24.36 16.24 -5.74
C LYS A 144 -25.81 16.57 -6.08
N GLU A 145 -26.78 15.84 -5.51
CA GLU A 145 -28.21 16.12 -5.69
C GLU A 145 -28.63 17.43 -5.03
N ARG A 146 -28.18 17.69 -3.79
CA ARG A 146 -28.51 18.91 -3.02
C ARG A 146 -27.95 20.19 -3.63
N GLU A 147 -26.67 20.15 -4.01
CA GLU A 147 -25.95 21.30 -4.57
C GLU A 147 -26.16 21.45 -6.08
N LEU A 148 -27.09 20.67 -6.68
CA LEU A 148 -27.35 20.61 -8.13
C LEU A 148 -26.07 20.37 -8.97
N GLY A 149 -25.08 19.72 -8.37
CA GLY A 149 -23.76 19.41 -8.94
C GLY A 149 -22.70 20.51 -8.80
N GLY A 150 -22.95 21.60 -8.06
CA GLY A 150 -22.00 22.68 -7.78
C GLY A 150 -20.97 22.39 -6.68
N CYS A 151 -20.57 21.13 -6.49
CA CYS A 151 -19.84 20.65 -5.30
C CYS A 151 -18.36 20.30 -5.56
N LEU A 152 -17.52 21.29 -5.91
CA LEU A 152 -16.12 21.09 -6.33
C LEU A 152 -15.25 20.39 -5.28
N PHE A 153 -15.40 20.74 -3.99
CA PHE A 153 -14.60 20.14 -2.92
C PHE A 153 -14.94 18.66 -2.75
N SER A 154 -16.22 18.29 -2.82
CA SER A 154 -16.66 16.90 -2.78
C SER A 154 -16.18 16.11 -4.00
N TYR A 155 -16.18 16.73 -5.19
CA TYR A 155 -15.57 16.14 -6.39
C TYR A 155 -14.08 15.87 -6.18
N ASN A 156 -13.30 16.88 -5.76
CA ASN A 156 -11.86 16.75 -5.54
C ASN A 156 -11.53 15.70 -4.47
N ALA A 157 -12.31 15.65 -3.38
CA ALA A 157 -12.17 14.63 -2.36
C ALA A 157 -12.40 13.23 -2.93
N LEU A 158 -13.48 13.04 -3.71
CA LEU A 158 -13.80 11.75 -4.32
C LEU A 158 -12.75 11.32 -5.34
N LEU A 159 -12.31 12.22 -6.24
CA LEU A 159 -11.24 11.95 -7.19
C LEU A 159 -9.97 11.47 -6.46
N GLY A 160 -9.58 12.17 -5.39
CA GLY A 160 -8.42 11.81 -4.59
C GLY A 160 -8.54 10.42 -3.95
N VAL A 161 -9.71 10.08 -3.42
CA VAL A 161 -9.99 8.75 -2.84
C VAL A 161 -9.91 7.65 -3.90
N LEU A 162 -10.55 7.85 -5.06
CA LEU A 162 -10.56 6.87 -6.14
C LEU A 162 -9.16 6.64 -6.72
N VAL A 163 -8.37 7.70 -6.91
CA VAL A 163 -6.98 7.61 -7.37
C VAL A 163 -6.10 6.87 -6.36
N ARG A 164 -6.24 7.16 -5.05
CA ARG A 164 -5.53 6.41 -3.99
C ARG A 164 -5.86 4.92 -4.03
N ALA A 165 -7.14 4.58 -4.19
CA ALA A 165 -7.63 3.20 -4.29
C ALA A 165 -7.39 2.51 -5.64
N ASN A 166 -6.62 3.12 -6.54
CA ASN A 166 -6.30 2.57 -7.86
C ASN A 166 -7.54 2.32 -8.74
N ARG A 167 -8.59 3.14 -8.59
CA ARG A 167 -9.83 3.13 -9.38
C ARG A 167 -9.88 4.33 -10.32
N VAL A 168 -8.82 4.50 -11.12
CA VAL A 168 -8.60 5.70 -11.96
C VAL A 168 -9.62 5.82 -13.09
N SER A 169 -10.13 4.73 -13.64
CA SER A 169 -11.20 4.75 -14.65
C SER A 169 -12.48 5.41 -14.14
N TYR A 170 -12.92 5.07 -12.92
CA TYR A 170 -14.05 5.73 -12.27
C TYR A 170 -13.76 7.21 -11.99
N ALA A 171 -12.56 7.53 -11.50
CA ALA A 171 -12.14 8.92 -11.29
C ALA A 171 -12.20 9.73 -12.59
N TRP A 172 -11.78 9.14 -13.72
CA TRP A 172 -11.85 9.75 -15.05
C TRP A 172 -13.29 10.08 -15.46
N GLY A 173 -14.25 9.18 -15.19
CA GLY A 173 -15.66 9.44 -15.43
C GLY A 173 -16.20 10.64 -14.64
N TYR A 174 -15.86 10.74 -13.34
CA TYR A 174 -16.24 11.89 -12.52
C TYR A 174 -15.56 13.19 -12.98
N PHE A 175 -14.29 13.14 -13.39
CA PHE A 175 -13.59 14.28 -13.96
C PHE A 175 -14.25 14.77 -15.25
N GLY A 176 -14.61 13.87 -16.17
CA GLY A 176 -15.34 14.20 -17.39
C GLY A 176 -16.65 14.94 -17.11
N HIS A 177 -17.37 14.57 -16.04
CA HIS A 177 -18.59 15.28 -15.63
C HIS A 177 -18.31 16.71 -15.14
N ILE A 178 -17.18 16.96 -14.48
CA ILE A 178 -16.75 18.33 -14.11
C ILE A 178 -16.47 19.13 -15.39
N VAL A 179 -15.72 18.55 -16.34
CA VAL A 179 -15.36 19.22 -17.61
C VAL A 179 -16.60 19.54 -18.45
N ILE A 180 -17.56 18.62 -18.57
CA ILE A 180 -18.83 18.87 -19.29
C ILE A 180 -19.60 20.03 -18.63
N LYS A 181 -19.59 20.11 -17.30
CA LYS A 181 -20.21 21.18 -16.53
C LYS A 181 -19.30 22.39 -16.31
N ALA A 182 -18.20 22.57 -17.07
CA ALA A 182 -17.20 23.62 -16.81
C ALA A 182 -17.75 25.07 -16.81
N ARG A 183 -18.93 25.30 -17.42
CA ARG A 183 -19.64 26.60 -17.34
C ARG A 183 -20.18 26.90 -15.94
N VAL A 184 -20.48 25.86 -15.16
CA VAL A 184 -21.01 25.93 -13.79
C VAL A 184 -19.93 25.58 -12.76
N LEU A 185 -19.06 24.62 -13.06
CA LEU A 185 -18.06 24.09 -12.15
C LEU A 185 -16.68 24.12 -12.83
N LYS A 186 -15.89 25.16 -12.56
CA LYS A 186 -14.54 25.26 -13.13
C LYS A 186 -13.57 24.33 -12.38
N PRO A 187 -12.90 23.39 -13.07
CA PRO A 187 -11.83 22.61 -12.45
C PRO A 187 -10.74 23.53 -11.89
N ASP A 188 -10.26 23.23 -10.70
CA ASP A 188 -9.15 23.94 -10.07
C ASP A 188 -7.84 23.16 -10.19
N VAL A 189 -6.76 23.74 -9.67
CA VAL A 189 -5.44 23.11 -9.66
C VAL A 189 -5.50 21.73 -9.01
N SER A 190 -6.21 21.59 -7.87
CA SER A 190 -6.36 20.31 -7.16
C SER A 190 -7.05 19.24 -8.02
N THR A 191 -8.04 19.64 -8.83
CA THR A 191 -8.76 18.75 -9.75
C THR A 191 -7.80 18.15 -10.77
N TYR A 192 -7.08 19.01 -11.50
CA TYR A 192 -6.13 18.58 -12.53
C TYR A 192 -4.95 17.81 -11.94
N THR A 193 -4.30 18.30 -10.87
CA THR A 193 -3.15 17.60 -10.28
C THR A 193 -3.52 16.19 -9.79
N THR A 194 -4.72 16.02 -9.23
CA THR A 194 -5.20 14.70 -8.77
C THR A 194 -5.38 13.75 -9.94
N MET A 195 -5.94 14.23 -11.05
CA MET A 195 -6.12 13.41 -12.24
C MET A 195 -4.82 13.10 -12.96
N ILE A 196 -3.90 14.06 -13.11
CA ILE A 196 -2.56 13.84 -13.65
C ILE A 196 -1.83 12.76 -12.83
N ARG A 197 -1.86 12.86 -11.49
CA ARG A 197 -1.32 11.81 -10.60
C ARG A 197 -1.95 10.44 -10.88
N GLY A 198 -3.27 10.40 -11.01
CA GLY A 198 -4.00 9.16 -11.28
C GLY A 198 -3.59 8.53 -12.61
N LEU A 199 -3.52 9.32 -13.67
CA LEU A 199 -3.10 8.87 -15.00
C LEU A 199 -1.66 8.36 -15.00
N CYS A 200 -0.73 9.10 -14.38
CA CYS A 200 0.65 8.65 -14.21
C CYS A 200 0.75 7.33 -13.42
N LYS A 201 -0.12 7.12 -12.42
CA LYS A 201 -0.14 5.88 -11.63
C LYS A 201 -0.56 4.65 -12.44
N VAL A 202 -1.39 4.82 -13.48
CA VAL A 202 -1.83 3.73 -14.38
C VAL A 202 -1.04 3.69 -15.70
N GLY A 203 0.00 4.52 -15.86
CA GLY A 203 0.84 4.56 -17.06
C GLY A 203 0.24 5.28 -18.26
N MET A 204 -0.89 5.99 -18.12
CA MET A 204 -1.51 6.76 -19.21
C MET A 204 -0.84 8.13 -19.40
N ILE A 205 0.42 8.13 -19.80
CA ILE A 205 1.28 9.32 -19.79
C ILE A 205 0.87 10.38 -20.81
N GLU A 206 0.40 9.99 -21.99
CA GLU A 206 -0.07 10.94 -23.02
C GLU A 206 -1.28 11.75 -22.54
N ASN A 207 -2.23 11.09 -21.88
CA ASN A 207 -3.38 11.77 -21.29
C ASN A 207 -2.95 12.70 -20.15
N ALA A 208 -1.95 12.32 -19.35
CA ALA A 208 -1.43 13.14 -18.27
C ALA A 208 -0.73 14.40 -18.82
N GLU A 209 0.06 14.25 -19.89
CA GLU A 209 0.71 15.36 -20.60
C GLU A 209 -0.32 16.31 -21.21
N LYS A 210 -1.33 15.77 -21.89
CA LYS A 210 -2.43 16.57 -22.45
C LYS A 210 -3.13 17.38 -21.36
N LEU A 211 -3.51 16.75 -20.25
CA LEU A 211 -4.14 17.46 -19.13
C LEU A 211 -3.23 18.52 -18.53
N PHE A 212 -1.93 18.26 -18.42
CA PHE A 212 -0.96 19.23 -17.89
C PHE A 212 -0.85 20.47 -18.80
N VAL A 213 -0.84 20.28 -20.12
CA VAL A 213 -0.80 21.36 -21.11
C VAL A 213 -2.12 22.15 -21.13
N GLU A 214 -3.27 21.47 -21.12
CA GLU A 214 -4.61 22.05 -21.24
C GLU A 214 -5.19 22.62 -19.93
N MET A 215 -4.41 22.65 -18.84
CA MET A 215 -4.88 23.21 -17.56
C MET A 215 -5.34 24.66 -17.74
N SER A 216 -6.62 24.91 -17.44
CA SER A 216 -7.23 26.25 -17.53
C SER A 216 -6.86 27.17 -16.37
N CYS A 217 -6.18 26.64 -15.35
CA CYS A 217 -5.73 27.34 -14.16
C CYS A 217 -4.19 27.34 -14.06
N GLY A 218 -3.63 28.35 -13.41
CA GLY A 218 -2.18 28.46 -13.19
C GLY A 218 -1.61 27.23 -12.45
N ARG A 219 -0.53 26.68 -12.98
CA ARG A 219 0.18 25.54 -12.37
C ARG A 219 0.91 26.02 -11.11
N ASN A 220 0.94 25.20 -10.08
CA ASN A 220 1.76 25.43 -8.89
C ASN A 220 2.93 24.43 -8.85
N LEU A 221 3.90 24.65 -7.95
CA LEU A 221 5.06 23.77 -7.75
C LEU A 221 4.65 22.29 -7.55
N TRP A 222 3.55 22.07 -6.83
CA TRP A 222 3.04 20.71 -6.61
C TRP A 222 2.60 20.01 -7.90
N THR A 223 1.94 20.74 -8.81
CA THR A 223 1.52 20.21 -10.10
C THR A 223 2.74 19.80 -10.94
N TYR A 224 3.74 20.67 -11.01
CA TYR A 224 5.02 20.37 -11.67
C TYR A 224 5.67 19.12 -11.06
N ASN A 225 5.82 19.07 -9.74
CA ASN A 225 6.42 17.95 -9.03
C ASN A 225 5.69 16.61 -9.28
N VAL A 226 4.36 16.62 -9.27
CA VAL A 226 3.55 15.42 -9.56
C VAL A 226 3.75 14.93 -11.00
N THR A 227 3.80 15.84 -11.98
CA THR A 227 4.03 15.47 -13.38
C THR A 227 5.43 14.94 -13.59
N ILE A 228 6.46 15.61 -13.06
CA ILE A 228 7.87 15.20 -13.15
C ILE A 228 8.06 13.80 -12.54
N ASP A 229 7.65 13.60 -11.28
CA ASP A 229 7.75 12.31 -10.59
C ASP A 229 6.98 11.22 -11.32
N GLY A 230 5.77 11.53 -11.79
CA GLY A 230 4.94 10.60 -12.56
C GLY A 230 5.60 10.17 -13.87
N PHE A 231 6.21 11.10 -14.61
CA PHE A 231 6.88 10.81 -15.88
C PHE A 231 8.17 10.02 -15.65
N CYS A 232 8.99 10.41 -14.67
CA CYS A 232 10.20 9.68 -14.28
C CYS A 232 9.91 8.24 -13.87
N LYS A 233 8.87 8.01 -13.05
CA LYS A 233 8.47 6.65 -12.62
C LYS A 233 8.01 5.75 -13.77
N ASN A 234 7.54 6.33 -14.86
CA ASN A 234 7.11 5.60 -16.06
C ASN A 234 8.18 5.58 -17.17
N GLY A 235 9.41 6.02 -16.88
CA GLY A 235 10.53 5.99 -17.82
C GLY A 235 10.60 7.14 -18.82
N PHE A 236 9.67 8.10 -18.79
CA PHE A 236 9.64 9.27 -19.69
C PHE A 236 10.48 10.44 -19.15
N VAL A 237 11.75 10.16 -18.82
CA VAL A 237 12.64 11.10 -18.12
C VAL A 237 12.93 12.35 -18.95
N GLU A 238 13.00 12.24 -20.28
CA GLU A 238 13.20 13.38 -21.18
C GLU A 238 12.02 14.34 -21.17
N LYS A 239 10.79 13.80 -21.06
CA LYS A 239 9.59 14.64 -20.92
C LYS A 239 9.63 15.40 -19.59
N ALA A 240 10.04 14.71 -18.52
CA ALA A 240 10.21 15.32 -17.20
C ALA A 240 11.31 16.40 -17.20
N GLN A 241 12.44 16.16 -17.87
CA GLN A 241 13.52 17.14 -18.00
C GLN A 241 13.04 18.41 -18.73
N ARG A 242 12.27 18.27 -19.82
CA ARG A 242 11.70 19.45 -20.51
C ARG A 242 10.80 20.29 -19.61
N ILE A 243 10.03 19.65 -18.74
CA ILE A 243 9.19 20.35 -17.76
C ILE A 243 10.05 21.13 -16.76
N VAL A 244 11.15 20.55 -16.28
CA VAL A 244 12.10 21.28 -15.43
C VAL A 244 12.74 22.42 -16.21
N ASP A 245 13.17 22.21 -17.45
CA ASP A 245 13.74 23.29 -18.28
C ASP A 245 12.73 24.44 -18.51
N GLU A 246 11.43 24.15 -18.63
CA GLU A 246 10.35 25.15 -18.68
C GLU A 246 10.26 25.95 -17.37
N MET A 247 10.26 25.27 -16.21
CA MET A 247 10.26 25.92 -14.89
C MET A 247 11.47 26.85 -14.72
N VAL A 248 12.62 26.39 -15.19
CA VAL A 248 13.89 27.13 -15.15
C VAL A 248 13.83 28.38 -16.01
N LYS A 249 13.35 28.27 -17.25
CA LYS A 249 13.25 29.41 -18.19
C LYS A 249 12.17 30.40 -17.80
N GLY A 250 11.08 29.94 -17.21
CA GLY A 250 9.96 30.78 -16.81
C GLY A 250 10.24 31.66 -15.59
N GLU A 251 11.21 31.28 -14.75
CA GLU A 251 11.65 31.97 -13.51
C GLU A 251 10.56 32.23 -12.44
N THR A 252 9.27 32.03 -12.74
CA THR A 252 8.15 32.26 -11.82
C THR A 252 7.99 31.16 -10.77
N ILE A 253 8.27 29.91 -11.15
CA ILE A 253 8.16 28.74 -10.26
C ILE A 253 9.42 27.92 -10.44
N LEU A 254 10.34 28.02 -9.48
CA LEU A 254 11.63 27.36 -9.55
C LEU A 254 11.52 25.87 -9.13
N PRO A 255 12.28 24.97 -9.78
CA PRO A 255 12.39 23.58 -9.33
C PRO A 255 12.96 23.50 -7.91
N ASP A 256 12.41 22.60 -7.11
CA ASP A 256 12.85 22.37 -5.72
C ASP A 256 13.65 21.07 -5.59
N VAL A 257 14.02 20.76 -4.34
CA VAL A 257 14.70 19.49 -4.00
C VAL A 257 13.92 18.27 -4.49
N PHE A 258 12.58 18.33 -4.50
CA PHE A 258 11.76 17.22 -4.96
C PHE A 258 11.80 17.10 -6.49
N SER A 259 11.73 18.21 -7.23
CA SER A 259 11.85 18.22 -8.69
C SER A 259 13.16 17.55 -9.14
N TYR A 260 14.30 17.97 -8.58
CA TYR A 260 15.61 17.42 -8.93
C TYR A 260 15.78 15.98 -8.44
N THR A 261 15.38 15.65 -7.21
CA THR A 261 15.44 14.26 -6.72
C THR A 261 14.65 13.30 -7.62
N SER A 262 13.49 13.73 -8.12
CA SER A 262 12.67 12.92 -9.04
C SER A 262 13.35 12.69 -10.39
N LEU A 263 13.98 13.73 -10.97
CA LEU A 263 14.78 13.60 -12.20
C LEU A 263 15.98 12.67 -12.01
N ILE A 264 16.73 12.86 -10.91
CA ILE A 264 17.89 12.03 -10.58
C ILE A 264 17.45 10.55 -10.46
N ASP A 265 16.33 10.27 -9.78
CA ASP A 265 15.78 8.92 -9.65
C ASP A 265 15.37 8.33 -11.00
N GLY A 266 14.72 9.12 -11.85
CA GLY A 266 14.38 8.73 -13.21
C GLY A 266 15.62 8.34 -14.03
N TYR A 267 16.65 9.19 -14.04
CA TYR A 267 17.90 8.90 -14.77
C TYR A 267 18.64 7.69 -14.20
N CYS A 268 18.72 7.55 -12.87
CA CYS A 268 19.30 6.37 -12.23
C CYS A 268 18.59 5.08 -12.64
N LYS A 269 17.24 5.06 -12.63
CA LYS A 269 16.46 3.89 -13.03
C LYS A 269 16.57 3.55 -14.52
N LYS A 270 16.83 4.56 -15.36
CA LYS A 270 17.10 4.38 -16.79
C LYS A 270 18.54 3.88 -17.07
N GLY A 271 19.40 3.84 -16.05
CA GLY A 271 20.83 3.51 -16.20
C GLY A 271 21.70 4.67 -16.67
N GLU A 272 21.16 5.88 -16.78
CA GLU A 272 21.87 7.07 -17.26
C GLU A 272 22.49 7.87 -16.10
N PHE A 273 23.38 7.24 -15.32
CA PHE A 273 23.94 7.83 -14.10
C PHE A 273 24.68 9.16 -14.34
N ARG A 274 25.31 9.32 -15.51
CA ARG A 274 25.97 10.58 -15.89
C ARG A 274 24.98 11.76 -15.94
N ASN A 275 23.78 11.53 -16.47
CA ASN A 275 22.73 12.56 -16.50
C ASN A 275 22.19 12.82 -15.08
N ALA A 276 22.04 11.78 -14.25
CA ALA A 276 21.68 11.93 -12.84
C ALA A 276 22.69 12.82 -12.08
N MET A 277 24.00 12.60 -12.26
CA MET A 277 25.03 13.43 -11.65
C MET A 277 25.06 14.86 -12.20
N ARG A 278 24.73 15.07 -13.48
CA ARG A 278 24.56 16.42 -14.04
C ARG A 278 23.42 17.16 -13.33
N CYS A 279 22.27 16.53 -13.13
CA CYS A 279 21.15 17.10 -12.38
C CYS A 279 21.52 17.39 -10.92
N PHE A 280 22.26 16.47 -10.27
CA PHE A 280 22.76 16.68 -8.90
C PHE A 280 23.71 17.89 -8.81
N ASN A 281 24.65 18.01 -9.76
CA ASN A 281 25.57 19.14 -9.79
C ASN A 281 24.85 20.46 -10.06
N GLU A 282 23.88 20.49 -10.97
CA GLU A 282 23.06 21.69 -11.23
C GLU A 282 22.29 22.11 -9.97
N MET A 283 21.66 21.13 -9.29
CA MET A 283 20.93 21.33 -8.04
C MET A 283 21.82 21.99 -6.97
N VAL A 284 23.04 21.47 -6.76
CA VAL A 284 23.97 21.96 -5.74
C VAL A 284 24.61 23.30 -6.13
N THR A 285 25.14 23.41 -7.35
CA THR A 285 26.02 24.53 -7.74
C THR A 285 25.26 25.71 -8.30
N THR A 286 24.29 25.46 -9.18
CA THR A 286 23.59 26.52 -9.93
C THR A 286 22.35 26.99 -9.18
N ARG A 287 21.64 26.07 -8.52
CA ARG A 287 20.38 26.38 -7.80
C ARG A 287 20.52 26.57 -6.32
N ASN A 288 21.68 26.26 -5.75
CA ASN A 288 21.92 26.28 -4.32
C ASN A 288 20.84 25.48 -3.53
N CYS A 289 20.28 24.44 -4.15
CA CYS A 289 19.29 23.56 -3.58
C CYS A 289 20.03 22.47 -2.79
N LYS A 290 19.92 22.48 -1.46
CA LYS A 290 20.66 21.54 -0.61
C LYS A 290 20.10 20.12 -0.75
N PRO A 291 20.90 19.13 -1.20
CA PRO A 291 20.49 17.73 -1.23
C PRO A 291 20.13 17.24 0.17
N ASN A 292 19.08 16.43 0.25
CA ASN A 292 18.69 15.78 1.49
C ASN A 292 19.00 14.28 1.44
N VAL A 293 18.71 13.56 2.53
CA VAL A 293 18.94 12.11 2.62
C VAL A 293 18.25 11.34 1.50
N VAL A 294 17.10 11.81 0.99
CA VAL A 294 16.38 11.16 -0.11
C VAL A 294 17.16 11.29 -1.42
N THR A 295 17.71 12.48 -1.72
CA THR A 295 18.53 12.72 -2.92
C THR A 295 19.75 11.79 -2.96
N TYR A 296 20.47 11.68 -1.84
CA TYR A 296 21.61 10.77 -1.73
C TYR A 296 21.21 9.29 -1.80
N ASN A 297 20.11 8.90 -1.14
CA ASN A 297 19.61 7.52 -1.21
C ASN A 297 19.26 7.12 -2.64
N VAL A 298 18.71 8.04 -3.45
CA VAL A 298 18.46 7.82 -4.87
C VAL A 298 19.76 7.57 -5.64
N LEU A 299 20.79 8.39 -5.43
CA LEU A 299 22.09 8.21 -6.09
C LEU A 299 22.77 6.89 -5.68
N ILE A 300 22.79 6.59 -4.38
CA ILE A 300 23.33 5.34 -3.82
C ILE A 300 22.58 4.15 -4.40
N ASN A 301 21.25 4.20 -4.44
CA ASN A 301 20.43 3.15 -5.05
C ASN A 301 20.72 2.99 -6.54
N GLY A 302 20.87 4.10 -7.28
CA GLY A 302 21.24 4.08 -8.70
C GLY A 302 22.57 3.40 -8.96
N LEU A 303 23.60 3.74 -8.18
CA LEU A 303 24.92 3.09 -8.24
C LEU A 303 24.84 1.60 -7.91
N CYS A 304 24.08 1.24 -6.87
CA CYS A 304 23.85 -0.16 -6.51
C CYS A 304 23.12 -0.95 -7.61
N LEU A 305 22.16 -0.34 -8.30
CA LEU A 305 21.45 -0.97 -9.43
C LEU A 305 22.37 -1.16 -10.65
N SER A 306 23.34 -0.27 -10.85
CA SER A 306 24.37 -0.41 -11.88
C SER A 306 25.51 -1.38 -11.50
N GLY A 307 25.53 -1.89 -10.26
CA GLY A 307 26.58 -2.78 -9.76
C GLY A 307 27.80 -2.08 -9.15
N ASP A 308 27.84 -0.75 -9.14
CA ASP A 308 28.97 0.05 -8.63
C ASP A 308 28.87 0.32 -7.12
N VAL A 309 28.88 -0.75 -6.32
CA VAL A 309 28.71 -0.68 -4.85
C VAL A 309 29.81 0.14 -4.16
N ASP A 310 31.03 0.13 -4.68
CA ASP A 310 32.14 0.90 -4.10
C ASP A 310 31.93 2.42 -4.27
N GLU A 311 31.41 2.86 -5.41
CA GLU A 311 31.02 4.26 -5.59
C GLU A 311 29.80 4.61 -4.73
N ALA A 312 28.86 3.66 -4.56
CA ALA A 312 27.72 3.85 -3.65
C ALA A 312 28.18 4.10 -2.20
N LYS A 313 29.24 3.42 -1.74
CA LYS A 313 29.88 3.69 -0.45
C LYS A 313 30.52 5.08 -0.40
N ARG A 314 31.22 5.50 -1.45
CA ARG A 314 31.79 6.87 -1.53
C ARG A 314 30.70 7.93 -1.46
N MET A 315 29.57 7.70 -2.11
CA MET A 315 28.40 8.57 -2.05
C MET A 315 27.77 8.62 -0.64
N MET A 316 27.74 7.50 0.09
CA MET A 316 27.35 7.47 1.50
C MET A 316 28.34 8.25 2.39
N SER A 317 29.64 8.13 2.15
CA SER A 317 30.64 8.95 2.84
C SER A 317 30.46 10.44 2.55
N LEU A 318 30.15 10.81 1.31
CA LEU A 318 29.85 12.19 0.93
C LEU A 318 28.61 12.71 1.67
N LEU A 319 27.54 11.92 1.76
CA LEU A 319 26.35 12.24 2.56
C LEU A 319 26.72 12.59 4.01
N ARG A 320 27.61 11.79 4.64
CA ARG A 320 28.02 12.03 6.03
C ARG A 320 28.89 13.28 6.15
N LEU A 321 29.79 13.53 5.19
CA LEU A 321 30.65 14.70 5.15
C LEU A 321 29.88 16.01 4.94
N THR A 322 28.74 15.97 4.24
CA THR A 322 27.86 17.15 4.09
C THR A 322 26.94 17.39 5.30
N GLY A 323 27.09 16.61 6.37
CA GLY A 323 26.32 16.73 7.60
C GLY A 323 24.91 16.14 7.53
N VAL A 324 24.60 15.37 6.48
CA VAL A 324 23.33 14.66 6.35
C VAL A 324 23.47 13.29 7.00
N ARG A 325 22.55 12.96 7.92
CA ARG A 325 22.55 11.64 8.58
C ARG A 325 21.94 10.59 7.65
N ASP A 326 22.60 9.44 7.55
CA ASP A 326 22.09 8.28 6.85
C ASP A 326 20.92 7.63 7.61
N ASN A 327 20.15 6.81 6.91
CA ASN A 327 19.03 6.09 7.49
C ASN A 327 18.94 4.65 6.97
N ILE A 328 17.95 3.89 7.44
CA ILE A 328 17.74 2.49 7.06
C ILE A 328 17.62 2.33 5.54
N ALA A 329 17.03 3.31 4.83
CA ALA A 329 16.90 3.25 3.38
C ALA A 329 18.27 3.36 2.68
N THR A 330 19.21 4.16 3.19
CA THR A 330 20.59 4.25 2.71
C THR A 330 21.27 2.88 2.75
N HIS A 331 21.22 2.22 3.90
CA HIS A 331 21.84 0.90 4.11
C HIS A 331 21.11 -0.20 3.34
N THR A 332 19.78 -0.17 3.26
CA THR A 332 18.99 -1.14 2.48
C THR A 332 19.33 -1.08 0.98
N SER A 333 19.65 0.10 0.45
CA SER A 333 20.15 0.22 -0.93
C SER A 333 21.50 -0.45 -1.11
N LEU A 334 22.44 -0.29 -0.16
CA LEU A 334 23.73 -1.00 -0.18
C LEU A 334 23.55 -2.52 -0.10
N LEU A 335 22.67 -3.02 0.80
CA LEU A 335 22.35 -4.45 0.88
C LEU A 335 21.91 -5.00 -0.48
N LYS A 336 20.97 -4.31 -1.15
CA LYS A 336 20.52 -4.70 -2.49
C LYS A 336 21.67 -4.68 -3.49
N GLY A 337 22.52 -3.66 -3.44
CA GLY A 337 23.71 -3.55 -4.30
C GLY A 337 24.65 -4.74 -4.14
N TYR A 338 24.98 -5.13 -2.91
CA TYR A 338 25.79 -6.31 -2.64
C TYR A 338 25.17 -7.58 -3.23
N CYS A 339 23.85 -7.79 -3.04
CA CYS A 339 23.14 -8.93 -3.63
C CYS A 339 23.16 -8.91 -5.18
N ILE A 340 23.08 -7.74 -5.81
CA ILE A 340 23.11 -7.60 -7.28
C ILE A 340 24.49 -7.99 -7.84
N VAL A 341 25.56 -7.59 -7.16
CA VAL A 341 26.95 -7.91 -7.57
C VAL A 341 27.33 -9.36 -7.21
N GLY A 342 26.49 -10.08 -6.46
CA GLY A 342 26.77 -11.44 -5.99
C GLY A 342 27.70 -11.50 -4.77
N LYS A 343 27.89 -10.38 -4.07
CA LYS A 343 28.66 -10.27 -2.82
C LYS A 343 27.76 -10.58 -1.61
N SER A 344 27.22 -11.80 -1.57
CA SER A 344 26.14 -12.15 -0.64
C SER A 344 26.60 -12.23 0.81
N GLU A 345 27.84 -12.66 1.08
CA GLU A 345 28.38 -12.68 2.45
C GLU A 345 28.61 -11.26 2.99
N GLU A 346 29.09 -10.33 2.15
CA GLU A 346 29.21 -8.92 2.55
C GLU A 346 27.84 -8.28 2.79
N ALA A 347 26.79 -8.70 2.07
CA ALA A 347 25.43 -8.26 2.35
C ALA A 347 24.97 -8.74 3.74
N ILE A 348 25.22 -10.01 4.08
CA ILE A 348 24.86 -10.59 5.39
C ILE A 348 25.64 -9.90 6.51
N GLU A 349 26.93 -9.64 6.31
CA GLU A 349 27.75 -8.94 7.30
C GLU A 349 27.29 -7.50 7.50
N HIS A 350 27.04 -6.76 6.41
CA HIS A 350 26.51 -5.41 6.50
C HIS A 350 25.15 -5.36 7.20
N PHE A 351 24.30 -6.38 7.02
CA PHE A 351 23.04 -6.49 7.75
C PHE A 351 23.24 -6.68 9.26
N LYS A 352 24.21 -7.50 9.67
CA LYS A 352 24.58 -7.64 11.09
C LYS A 352 25.14 -6.34 11.66
N GLU A 353 25.95 -5.60 10.89
CA GLU A 353 26.40 -4.26 11.28
C GLU A 353 25.22 -3.32 11.57
N MET A 354 24.19 -3.33 10.71
CA MET A 354 22.98 -2.52 10.94
C MET A 354 22.26 -2.89 12.25
N ILE A 355 22.19 -4.18 12.59
CA ILE A 355 21.64 -4.65 13.88
C ILE A 355 22.52 -4.16 15.03
N ASN A 356 23.84 -4.33 14.95
CA ASN A 356 24.79 -3.94 15.99
C ASN A 356 24.81 -2.43 16.25
N LEU A 357 24.54 -1.62 15.23
CA LEU A 357 24.37 -0.17 15.35
C LEU A 357 23.02 0.24 15.98
N GLY A 358 22.16 -0.72 16.32
CA GLY A 358 20.85 -0.45 16.92
C GLY A 358 19.87 0.23 15.97
N MET A 359 20.01 0.01 14.66
CA MET A 359 19.10 0.60 13.68
C MET A 359 17.73 -0.07 13.77
N SER A 360 16.65 0.71 13.69
CA SER A 360 15.28 0.19 13.62
C SER A 360 15.00 -0.39 12.23
N LEU A 361 15.51 -1.58 11.93
CA LEU A 361 15.34 -2.24 10.64
C LEU A 361 13.87 -2.32 10.21
N ASP A 362 13.61 -2.22 8.90
CA ASP A 362 12.28 -2.36 8.35
C ASP A 362 12.10 -3.72 7.66
N GLY A 363 10.87 -4.05 7.29
CA GLY A 363 10.61 -5.32 6.60
C GLY A 363 11.28 -5.46 5.24
N LYS A 364 11.73 -4.35 4.61
CA LYS A 364 12.47 -4.41 3.34
C LYS A 364 13.92 -4.84 3.58
N SER A 365 14.56 -4.38 4.64
CA SER A 365 15.92 -4.80 5.01
C SER A 365 15.97 -6.32 5.26
N TYR A 366 15.05 -6.86 6.07
CA TYR A 366 14.94 -8.31 6.30
C TYR A 366 14.62 -9.07 5.01
N ALA A 367 13.70 -8.57 4.17
CA ALA A 367 13.33 -9.23 2.92
C ALA A 367 14.50 -9.42 1.96
N VAL A 368 15.40 -8.43 1.87
CA VAL A 368 16.59 -8.52 1.00
C VAL A 368 17.47 -9.69 1.42
N ILE A 369 17.79 -9.78 2.71
CA ILE A 369 18.70 -10.83 3.22
C ILE A 369 18.04 -12.20 3.24
N VAL A 370 16.77 -12.32 3.64
CA VAL A 370 16.10 -13.64 3.65
C VAL A 370 15.95 -14.19 2.23
N ASN A 371 15.65 -13.35 1.24
CA ASN A 371 15.64 -13.77 -0.16
C ASN A 371 17.03 -14.20 -0.62
N GLU A 372 18.09 -13.50 -0.20
CA GLU A 372 19.46 -13.84 -0.55
C GLU A 372 19.91 -15.17 0.09
N LEU A 373 19.64 -15.38 1.38
CA LEU A 373 19.86 -16.66 2.08
C LEU A 373 19.10 -17.81 1.41
N SER A 374 17.88 -17.54 0.92
CA SER A 374 17.09 -18.54 0.19
C SER A 374 17.76 -18.94 -1.13
N LYS A 375 18.38 -18.00 -1.87
CA LYS A 375 19.16 -18.29 -3.08
C LYS A 375 20.44 -19.08 -2.78
N LEU A 376 21.12 -18.76 -1.68
CA LEU A 376 22.32 -19.45 -1.22
C LEU A 376 22.04 -20.87 -0.68
N GLY A 377 20.78 -21.28 -0.55
CA GLY A 377 20.43 -22.57 0.07
C GLY A 377 20.68 -22.60 1.57
N ARG A 378 20.56 -21.45 2.26
CA ARG A 378 20.66 -21.30 3.71
C ARG A 378 19.29 -20.96 4.35
N PRO A 379 18.22 -21.76 4.12
CA PRO A 379 16.88 -21.43 4.60
C PRO A 379 16.73 -21.47 6.12
N ASP A 380 17.56 -22.26 6.81
CA ASP A 380 17.57 -22.34 8.27
C ASP A 380 17.89 -20.96 8.91
N GLU A 381 18.86 -20.23 8.36
CA GLU A 381 19.16 -18.85 8.77
C GLU A 381 18.05 -17.87 8.38
N GLY A 382 17.41 -18.10 7.22
CA GLY A 382 16.23 -17.34 6.80
C GLY A 382 15.08 -17.45 7.81
N VAL A 383 14.83 -18.64 8.37
CA VAL A 383 13.84 -18.84 9.44
C VAL A 383 14.22 -18.10 10.71
N MET A 384 15.51 -18.09 11.09
CA MET A 384 15.98 -17.34 12.25
C MET A 384 15.70 -15.84 12.13
N LEU A 385 15.98 -15.26 10.96
CA LEU A 385 15.68 -13.85 10.68
C LEU A 385 14.18 -13.56 10.66
N LEU A 386 13.34 -14.48 10.17
CA LEU A 386 11.88 -14.34 10.24
C LEU A 386 11.37 -14.31 11.69
N LYS A 387 11.97 -15.12 12.59
CA LYS A 387 11.65 -15.11 14.02
C LYS A 387 12.09 -13.82 14.70
N GLU A 388 13.29 -13.33 14.37
CA GLU A 388 13.79 -12.05 14.85
C GLU A 388 12.90 -10.88 14.40
N MET A 389 12.48 -10.87 13.13
CA MET A 389 11.57 -9.88 12.57
C MET A 389 10.26 -9.80 13.37
N ARG A 390 9.70 -10.97 13.75
CA ARG A 390 8.52 -11.04 14.62
C ARG A 390 8.79 -10.54 16.03
N ALA A 391 9.93 -10.89 16.63
CA ALA A 391 10.33 -10.42 17.96
C ALA A 391 10.47 -8.89 18.00
N SER A 392 10.93 -8.29 16.91
CA SER A 392 11.02 -6.83 16.71
C SER A 392 9.68 -6.16 16.34
N CYS A 393 8.54 -6.87 16.48
CA CYS A 393 7.20 -6.40 16.14
C CYS A 393 7.00 -6.00 14.67
N ILE A 394 7.82 -6.54 13.76
CA ILE A 394 7.69 -6.33 12.32
C ILE A 394 6.99 -7.56 11.74
N SER A 395 5.87 -7.36 11.04
CA SER A 395 5.14 -8.47 10.43
C SER A 395 5.86 -8.93 9.16
N PRO A 396 6.36 -10.18 9.06
CA PRO A 396 6.95 -10.65 7.83
C PRO A 396 5.88 -10.78 6.74
N SER A 397 6.28 -10.51 5.51
CA SER A 397 5.39 -10.67 4.36
C SER A 397 5.35 -12.12 3.89
N ILE A 398 4.20 -12.56 3.38
CA ILE A 398 3.99 -13.92 2.84
C ILE A 398 5.04 -14.27 1.76
N ALA A 399 5.45 -13.27 0.96
CA ALA A 399 6.46 -13.47 -0.08
C ALA A 399 7.81 -13.94 0.46
N ILE A 400 8.23 -13.45 1.65
CA ILE A 400 9.50 -13.84 2.27
C ILE A 400 9.42 -15.28 2.78
N PHE A 401 8.30 -15.68 3.38
CA PHE A 401 8.08 -17.09 3.77
C PHE A 401 8.10 -18.02 2.56
N ASN A 402 7.43 -17.65 1.46
CA ASN A 402 7.41 -18.46 0.25
C ASN A 402 8.80 -18.64 -0.37
N ALA A 403 9.71 -17.66 -0.23
CA ALA A 403 11.10 -17.81 -0.66
C ALA A 403 11.83 -18.89 0.16
N VAL A 404 11.67 -18.87 1.49
CA VAL A 404 12.30 -19.85 2.39
C VAL A 404 11.70 -21.24 2.19
N LEU A 405 10.38 -21.36 2.03
CA LEU A 405 9.69 -22.62 1.74
C LEU A 405 10.22 -23.27 0.45
N ARG A 406 10.32 -22.50 -0.63
CA ARG A 406 10.89 -22.99 -1.90
C ARG A 406 12.35 -23.43 -1.74
N SER A 407 13.13 -22.71 -0.91
CA SER A 407 14.51 -23.07 -0.62
C SER A 407 14.61 -24.40 0.16
N PHE A 408 13.75 -24.64 1.17
CA PHE A 408 13.68 -25.95 1.85
C PHE A 408 13.26 -27.07 0.90
N VAL A 409 12.25 -26.84 0.06
CA VAL A 409 11.78 -27.82 -0.94
C VAL A 409 12.89 -28.18 -1.93
N LYS A 410 13.62 -27.19 -2.46
CA LYS A 410 14.75 -27.41 -3.38
C LYS A 410 15.86 -28.26 -2.73
N LEU A 411 16.06 -28.11 -1.42
CA LEU A 411 17.02 -28.91 -0.65
C LEU A 411 16.45 -30.24 -0.12
N GLN A 412 15.22 -30.60 -0.51
CA GLN A 412 14.48 -31.78 -0.03
C GLN A 412 14.34 -31.86 1.50
N LYS A 413 14.38 -30.72 2.19
CA LYS A 413 14.16 -30.61 3.64
C LYS A 413 12.67 -30.45 3.94
N PHE A 414 11.89 -31.46 3.55
CA PHE A 414 10.43 -31.42 3.57
C PHE A 414 9.82 -31.21 4.96
N ASP A 415 10.32 -31.91 5.99
CA ASP A 415 9.84 -31.77 7.37
C ASP A 415 9.91 -30.31 7.86
N LYS A 416 11.01 -29.63 7.51
CA LYS A 416 11.22 -28.22 7.87
C LYS A 416 10.31 -27.29 7.07
N ALA A 417 10.02 -27.61 5.81
CA ALA A 417 9.06 -26.86 5.00
C ALA A 417 7.64 -26.95 5.58
N ILE A 418 7.21 -28.16 5.94
CA ILE A 418 5.90 -28.39 6.60
C ILE A 418 5.84 -27.67 7.94
N LEU A 419 6.89 -27.78 8.76
CA LEU A 419 6.97 -27.10 10.04
C LEU A 419 6.87 -25.58 9.89
N LEU A 420 7.59 -24.99 8.92
CA LEU A 420 7.55 -23.56 8.66
C LEU A 420 6.14 -23.11 8.24
N LEU A 421 5.49 -23.86 7.35
CA LEU A 421 4.12 -23.59 6.90
C LEU A 421 3.14 -23.52 8.08
N LYS A 422 3.23 -24.48 9.01
CA LYS A 422 2.42 -24.51 10.24
C LYS A 422 2.78 -23.41 11.23
N GLN A 423 4.02 -22.91 11.23
CA GLN A 423 4.47 -21.82 12.10
C GLN A 423 4.09 -20.43 11.59
N MET A 424 3.73 -20.27 10.31
CA MET A 424 3.37 -18.97 9.72
C MET A 424 2.34 -18.19 10.57
N PRO A 425 1.21 -18.76 11.03
CA PRO A 425 0.21 -18.03 11.83
C PRO A 425 0.78 -17.51 13.15
N GLN A 426 1.65 -18.27 13.81
CA GLN A 426 2.31 -17.89 15.06
C GLN A 426 3.28 -16.71 14.84
N MET A 427 3.83 -16.61 13.62
CA MET A 427 4.72 -15.54 13.19
C MET A 427 3.98 -14.33 12.61
N GLY A 428 2.63 -14.31 12.65
CA GLY A 428 1.81 -13.16 12.33
C GLY A 428 1.35 -13.07 10.87
N CYS A 429 1.50 -14.11 10.07
CA CYS A 429 0.96 -14.18 8.71
C CYS A 429 0.27 -15.52 8.44
N TYR A 430 -0.76 -15.54 7.60
CA TYR A 430 -1.39 -16.80 7.21
C TYR A 430 -0.80 -17.31 5.89
N PRO A 431 -0.57 -18.62 5.75
CA PRO A 431 -0.25 -19.22 4.46
C PRO A 431 -1.29 -18.83 3.41
N ASN A 432 -0.86 -18.66 2.16
CA ASN A 432 -1.76 -18.52 1.03
C ASN A 432 -1.63 -19.73 0.10
N PHE A 433 -2.43 -19.73 -0.97
CA PHE A 433 -2.35 -20.75 -2.02
C PHE A 433 -0.91 -21.01 -2.50
N LEU A 434 -0.11 -19.95 -2.72
CA LEU A 434 1.28 -20.10 -3.17
C LEU A 434 2.20 -20.73 -2.11
N SER A 435 1.91 -20.55 -0.82
CA SER A 435 2.63 -21.19 0.29
C SER A 435 2.38 -22.69 0.29
N TYR A 436 1.10 -23.10 0.24
CA TYR A 436 0.69 -24.51 0.19
C TYR A 436 1.19 -25.19 -1.08
N SER A 437 0.88 -24.62 -2.24
CA SER A 437 1.28 -25.15 -3.55
C SER A 437 2.78 -25.39 -3.65
N ALA A 438 3.63 -24.47 -3.15
CA ALA A 438 5.09 -24.66 -3.18
C ALA A 438 5.57 -25.88 -2.38
N VAL A 439 4.95 -26.18 -1.24
CA VAL A 439 5.31 -27.34 -0.40
C VAL A 439 4.71 -28.62 -0.97
N ILE A 440 3.44 -28.59 -1.35
CA ILE A 440 2.70 -29.74 -1.91
C ILE A 440 3.37 -30.25 -3.19
N THR A 441 3.67 -29.37 -4.14
CA THR A 441 4.33 -29.76 -5.40
C THR A 441 5.72 -30.37 -5.16
N GLY A 442 6.45 -29.84 -4.17
CA GLY A 442 7.73 -30.38 -3.73
C GLY A 442 7.62 -31.80 -3.18
N LEU A 443 6.64 -32.03 -2.30
CA LEU A 443 6.37 -33.33 -1.69
C LEU A 443 5.86 -34.35 -2.71
N ALA A 444 4.98 -33.93 -3.62
CA ALA A 444 4.37 -34.79 -4.64
C ALA A 444 5.43 -35.42 -5.56
N GLY A 445 6.54 -34.72 -5.81
CA GLY A 445 7.68 -35.25 -6.55
C GLY A 445 8.56 -36.24 -5.78
N ALA A 446 8.43 -36.34 -4.45
CA ALA A 446 9.26 -37.18 -3.60
C ALA A 446 8.59 -38.53 -3.29
N LYS A 447 9.38 -39.61 -3.25
CA LYS A 447 8.87 -40.96 -2.92
C LYS A 447 8.46 -41.03 -1.44
N GLY A 448 7.29 -41.60 -1.18
CA GLY A 448 6.81 -41.88 0.17
C GLY A 448 6.14 -40.70 0.91
N MET A 449 5.99 -39.55 0.26
CA MET A 449 5.46 -38.32 0.88
C MET A 449 3.97 -38.06 0.58
N MET A 450 3.28 -38.97 -0.10
CA MET A 450 1.89 -38.76 -0.55
C MET A 450 0.89 -38.59 0.59
N HIS A 451 1.14 -39.21 1.75
CA HIS A 451 0.30 -38.99 2.94
C HIS A 451 0.35 -37.53 3.43
N ASP A 452 1.54 -36.93 3.46
CA ASP A 452 1.70 -35.51 3.83
C ASP A 452 1.08 -34.58 2.77
N VAL A 453 1.13 -34.97 1.49
CA VAL A 453 0.46 -34.27 0.39
C VAL A 453 -1.05 -34.21 0.63
N GLU A 454 -1.69 -35.35 0.89
CA GLU A 454 -3.13 -35.42 1.17
C GLU A 454 -3.51 -34.56 2.38
N MET A 455 -2.74 -34.65 3.47
CA MET A 455 -2.93 -33.86 4.67
C MET A 455 -2.89 -32.35 4.38
N LEU A 456 -1.89 -31.89 3.62
CA LEU A 456 -1.74 -30.48 3.28
C LEU A 456 -2.80 -29.97 2.30
N VAL A 457 -3.23 -30.79 1.34
CA VAL A 457 -4.33 -30.44 0.42
C VAL A 457 -5.63 -30.24 1.22
N ASN A 458 -5.93 -31.15 2.15
CA ASN A 458 -7.10 -31.02 3.01
C ASN A 458 -7.04 -29.78 3.91
N GLU A 459 -5.87 -29.49 4.50
CA GLU A 459 -5.66 -28.28 5.31
C GLU A 459 -5.85 -27.00 4.46
N MET A 460 -5.32 -26.99 3.23
CA MET A 460 -5.47 -25.89 2.29
C MET A 460 -6.95 -25.59 1.98
N ILE A 461 -7.74 -26.63 1.68
CA ILE A 461 -9.17 -26.51 1.39
C ILE A 461 -9.94 -26.02 2.64
N GLN A 462 -9.63 -26.56 3.82
CA GLN A 462 -10.25 -26.13 5.08
C GLN A 462 -9.98 -24.65 5.39
N ASN A 463 -8.81 -24.13 5.00
CA ASN A 463 -8.45 -22.72 5.12
C ASN A 463 -9.07 -21.82 4.03
N GLY A 464 -9.94 -22.37 3.18
CA GLY A 464 -10.69 -21.62 2.17
C GLY A 464 -9.92 -21.33 0.89
N HIS A 465 -8.89 -22.14 0.58
CA HIS A 465 -8.16 -22.05 -0.69
C HIS A 465 -8.59 -23.17 -1.63
N CYS A 466 -8.91 -22.83 -2.88
CA CYS A 466 -9.20 -23.79 -3.93
C CYS A 466 -7.90 -24.25 -4.62
N LEU A 467 -7.94 -25.42 -5.24
CA LEU A 467 -6.88 -25.86 -6.14
C LEU A 467 -6.99 -25.08 -7.45
N ASP A 468 -5.86 -24.85 -8.11
CA ASP A 468 -5.85 -24.34 -9.48
C ASP A 468 -5.49 -25.46 -10.47
N THR A 469 -5.64 -25.19 -11.75
CA THR A 469 -5.35 -26.13 -12.83
C THR A 469 -3.92 -26.70 -12.77
N THR A 470 -2.96 -25.90 -12.31
CA THR A 470 -1.57 -26.34 -12.17
C THR A 470 -1.45 -27.33 -11.01
N LEU A 471 -1.96 -26.98 -9.83
CA LEU A 471 -1.87 -27.87 -8.67
C LEU A 471 -2.63 -29.20 -8.90
N TYR A 472 -3.79 -29.17 -9.57
CA TYR A 472 -4.47 -30.40 -10.01
C TYR A 472 -3.60 -31.26 -10.93
N SER A 473 -3.03 -30.66 -11.99
CA SER A 473 -2.15 -31.36 -12.93
C SER A 473 -0.95 -31.99 -12.22
N GLU A 474 -0.27 -31.24 -11.37
CA GLU A 474 0.90 -31.71 -10.63
C GLU A 474 0.56 -32.87 -9.67
N LEU A 475 -0.58 -32.80 -9.00
CA LEU A 475 -1.05 -33.85 -8.09
C LEU A 475 -1.46 -35.11 -8.84
N ILE A 476 -2.28 -35.00 -9.89
CA ILE A 476 -2.71 -36.14 -10.72
C ILE A 476 -1.48 -36.87 -11.26
N LYS A 477 -0.52 -36.12 -11.82
CA LYS A 477 0.75 -36.68 -12.29
C LYS A 477 1.51 -37.41 -11.18
N ALA A 478 1.58 -36.84 -9.98
CA ALA A 478 2.25 -37.47 -8.85
C ALA A 478 1.57 -38.78 -8.41
N TYR A 479 0.24 -38.78 -8.27
CA TYR A 479 -0.52 -40.00 -7.94
C TYR A 479 -0.34 -41.10 -8.99
N CYS A 480 -0.31 -40.76 -10.29
CA CYS A 480 0.04 -41.71 -11.34
C CYS A 480 1.44 -42.29 -11.17
N ILE A 481 2.46 -41.45 -10.93
CA ILE A 481 3.85 -41.89 -10.77
C ILE A 481 4.04 -42.80 -9.55
N HIS A 482 3.34 -42.53 -8.45
CA HIS A 482 3.40 -43.34 -7.22
C HIS A 482 2.41 -44.51 -7.22
N GLY A 483 1.60 -44.65 -8.29
CA GLY A 483 0.76 -45.81 -8.56
C GLY A 483 -0.61 -45.84 -7.88
N ASP A 484 -1.05 -44.73 -7.27
CA ASP A 484 -2.36 -44.56 -6.63
C ASP A 484 -3.36 -43.95 -7.61
N ILE A 485 -3.92 -44.81 -8.45
CA ILE A 485 -4.82 -44.42 -9.55
C ILE A 485 -6.17 -43.92 -9.03
N SER A 486 -6.67 -44.48 -7.92
CA SER A 486 -7.97 -44.10 -7.37
C SER A 486 -8.03 -42.62 -7.03
N ASN A 487 -6.99 -42.11 -6.36
CA ASN A 487 -6.88 -40.68 -6.07
C ASN A 487 -6.62 -39.83 -7.32
N ALA A 488 -5.87 -40.35 -8.31
CA ALA A 488 -5.65 -39.66 -9.58
C ALA A 488 -6.96 -39.43 -10.35
N ILE A 489 -7.81 -40.47 -10.46
CA ILE A 489 -9.14 -40.41 -11.11
C ILE A 489 -10.06 -39.47 -10.35
N ARG A 490 -10.08 -39.56 -9.02
CA ARG A 490 -10.89 -38.68 -8.17
C ARG A 490 -10.54 -37.20 -8.41
N LEU A 491 -9.25 -36.85 -8.36
CA LEU A 491 -8.80 -35.48 -8.61
C LEU A 491 -9.05 -35.00 -10.04
N PHE A 492 -8.96 -35.89 -11.03
CA PHE A 492 -9.34 -35.55 -12.41
C PHE A 492 -10.83 -35.20 -12.50
N THR A 493 -11.68 -36.00 -11.87
CA THR A 493 -13.14 -35.78 -11.85
C THR A 493 -13.47 -34.47 -11.13
N ASP A 494 -12.91 -34.25 -9.93
CA ASP A 494 -13.08 -33.01 -9.16
C ASP A 494 -12.67 -31.77 -9.98
N MET A 495 -11.57 -31.86 -10.74
CA MET A 495 -11.10 -30.78 -11.60
C MET A 495 -12.06 -30.50 -12.77
N VAL A 496 -12.64 -31.53 -13.37
CA VAL A 496 -13.64 -31.39 -14.46
C VAL A 496 -14.94 -30.78 -13.93
N ASP A 497 -15.39 -31.19 -12.74
CA ASP A 497 -16.58 -30.63 -12.08
C ASP A 497 -16.40 -29.13 -11.77
N GLU A 498 -15.18 -28.68 -11.46
CA GLU A 498 -14.82 -27.26 -11.33
C GLU A 498 -14.67 -26.53 -12.68
N SER A 499 -14.97 -27.18 -13.81
CA SER A 499 -14.83 -26.66 -15.17
C SER A 499 -13.38 -26.27 -15.55
N LEU A 500 -12.40 -26.96 -14.98
CA LEU A 500 -10.97 -26.77 -15.28
C LEU A 500 -10.49 -27.83 -16.30
N VAL A 501 -9.44 -27.51 -17.05
CA VAL A 501 -8.86 -28.40 -18.08
C VAL A 501 -7.47 -28.84 -17.65
N ILE A 502 -7.20 -30.15 -17.62
CA ILE A 502 -5.87 -30.70 -17.29
C ILE A 502 -4.82 -30.20 -18.29
N SER A 503 -3.55 -30.12 -17.91
CA SER A 503 -2.49 -29.87 -18.90
C SER A 503 -2.23 -31.09 -19.81
N ILE A 504 -1.92 -30.88 -21.09
CA ILE A 504 -1.61 -31.95 -22.06
C ILE A 504 -0.50 -32.88 -21.55
N ALA A 505 0.58 -32.31 -21.00
CA ALA A 505 1.70 -33.09 -20.46
C ALA A 505 1.30 -33.96 -19.26
N CYS A 506 0.34 -33.51 -18.44
CA CYS A 506 -0.20 -34.34 -17.37
C CYS A 506 -1.17 -35.40 -17.92
N PHE A 507 -1.98 -35.04 -18.91
CA PHE A 507 -2.88 -35.98 -19.58
C PHE A 507 -2.14 -37.14 -20.22
N GLU A 508 -1.00 -36.90 -20.89
CA GLU A 508 -0.14 -37.95 -21.44
C GLU A 508 0.31 -38.95 -20.37
N VAL A 509 0.76 -38.46 -19.20
CA VAL A 509 1.17 -39.33 -18.08
C VAL A 509 -0.02 -40.11 -17.52
N PHE A 510 -1.17 -39.46 -17.39
CA PHE A 510 -2.41 -40.06 -16.90
C PHE A 510 -2.91 -41.18 -17.82
N VAL A 511 -3.06 -40.90 -19.11
CA VAL A 511 -3.47 -41.88 -20.14
C VAL A 511 -2.51 -43.06 -20.18
N LYS A 512 -1.20 -42.80 -20.17
CA LYS A 512 -0.18 -43.85 -20.21
C LYS A 512 -0.29 -44.79 -19.00
N GLU A 513 -0.41 -44.24 -17.78
CA GLU A 513 -0.49 -45.06 -16.56
C GLU A 513 -1.78 -45.89 -16.54
N LEU A 514 -2.94 -45.29 -16.84
CA LEU A 514 -4.21 -46.01 -16.84
C LEU A 514 -4.28 -47.07 -17.96
N SER A 515 -3.72 -46.78 -19.14
CA SER A 515 -3.66 -47.74 -20.26
C SER A 515 -2.76 -48.93 -19.94
N SER A 516 -1.65 -48.71 -19.21
CA SER A 516 -0.77 -49.79 -18.75
C SER A 516 -1.43 -50.75 -17.75
N ARG A 517 -2.55 -50.34 -17.14
CA ARG A 517 -3.36 -51.16 -16.23
C ARG A 517 -4.71 -51.59 -16.82
N CYS A 518 -4.85 -51.51 -18.15
CA CYS A 518 -6.05 -51.89 -18.89
C CYS A 518 -7.32 -51.08 -18.55
N LEU A 519 -7.19 -49.83 -18.08
CA LEU A 519 -8.31 -48.92 -17.76
C LEU A 519 -8.66 -47.95 -18.90
N VAL A 520 -8.47 -48.35 -20.17
CA VAL A 520 -8.61 -47.47 -21.35
C VAL A 520 -10.02 -46.87 -21.45
N LEU A 521 -11.07 -47.68 -21.24
CA LEU A 521 -12.47 -47.24 -21.25
C LEU A 521 -12.78 -46.15 -20.21
N GLU A 522 -12.11 -46.20 -19.06
CA GLU A 522 -12.30 -45.21 -17.99
C GLU A 522 -11.68 -43.87 -18.39
N VAL A 523 -10.49 -43.88 -19.00
CA VAL A 523 -9.84 -42.67 -19.53
C VAL A 523 -10.67 -42.04 -20.66
N GLU A 524 -11.23 -42.84 -21.57
CA GLU A 524 -12.10 -42.37 -22.65
C GLU A 524 -13.36 -41.70 -22.11
N ASN A 525 -14.01 -42.30 -21.11
CA ASN A 525 -15.18 -41.71 -20.45
C ASN A 525 -14.85 -40.40 -19.74
N LEU A 526 -13.74 -40.34 -19.01
CA LEU A 526 -13.28 -39.11 -18.32
C LEU A 526 -12.94 -38.00 -19.32
N PHE A 527 -12.34 -38.35 -20.46
CA PHE A 527 -12.05 -37.38 -21.51
C PHE A 527 -13.32 -36.82 -22.17
N GLU A 528 -14.30 -37.68 -22.47
CA GLU A 528 -15.60 -37.21 -22.98
C GLU A 528 -16.34 -36.35 -21.95
N GLN A 529 -16.27 -36.68 -20.65
CA GLN A 529 -16.78 -35.79 -19.60
C GLN A 529 -16.12 -34.41 -19.62
N MET A 530 -14.78 -34.37 -19.71
CA MET A 530 -14.02 -33.12 -19.79
C MET A 530 -14.41 -32.28 -21.02
N LYS A 531 -14.57 -32.91 -22.19
CA LYS A 531 -14.97 -32.24 -23.44
C LYS A 531 -16.38 -31.66 -23.38
N ASN A 532 -17.29 -32.33 -22.67
CA ASN A 532 -18.67 -31.89 -22.52
C ASN A 532 -18.84 -30.75 -21.51
N GLN A 533 -18.02 -30.72 -20.45
CA GLN A 533 -18.15 -29.75 -19.36
C GLN A 533 -17.19 -28.55 -19.48
N CYS A 534 -16.04 -28.73 -20.13
CA CYS A 534 -15.00 -27.70 -20.24
C CYS A 534 -14.83 -27.20 -21.67
N THR A 535 -14.44 -25.93 -21.84
CA THR A 535 -14.05 -25.41 -23.16
C THR A 535 -12.61 -25.82 -23.48
N VAL A 536 -12.45 -26.88 -24.28
CA VAL A 536 -11.12 -27.41 -24.67
C VAL A 536 -10.68 -26.79 -25.99
N SER A 537 -9.63 -25.96 -25.97
CA SER A 537 -9.06 -25.35 -27.20
C SER A 537 -8.34 -26.34 -28.10
N ASP A 538 -7.66 -27.32 -27.50
CA ASP A 538 -6.74 -28.23 -28.18
C ASP A 538 -7.26 -29.68 -28.22
N ALA A 539 -8.57 -29.86 -28.40
CA ALA A 539 -9.23 -31.17 -28.33
C ALA A 539 -8.61 -32.24 -29.26
N GLU A 540 -8.12 -31.83 -30.44
CA GLU A 540 -7.42 -32.72 -31.36
C GLU A 540 -6.13 -33.31 -30.77
N THR A 541 -5.38 -32.54 -29.98
CA THR A 541 -4.12 -32.99 -29.38
C THR A 541 -4.39 -34.02 -28.29
N TYR A 542 -5.39 -33.79 -27.45
CA TYR A 542 -5.82 -34.76 -26.44
C TYR A 542 -6.32 -36.07 -27.08
N GLN A 543 -7.11 -35.97 -28.16
CA GLN A 543 -7.58 -37.16 -28.89
C GLN A 543 -6.41 -37.95 -29.48
N ARG A 544 -5.42 -37.30 -30.10
CA ARG A 544 -4.21 -37.97 -30.59
C ARG A 544 -3.46 -38.69 -29.47
N THR A 545 -3.36 -38.10 -28.30
CA THR A 545 -2.74 -38.74 -27.13
C THR A 545 -3.51 -40.01 -26.74
N LEU A 546 -4.84 -39.97 -26.70
CA LEU A 546 -5.66 -41.17 -26.43
C LEU A 546 -5.43 -42.26 -27.49
N ASP A 547 -5.57 -41.91 -28.77
CA ASP A 547 -5.48 -42.86 -29.88
C ASP A 547 -4.11 -43.60 -29.91
N GLN A 548 -3.03 -42.91 -29.52
CA GLN A 548 -1.69 -43.51 -29.40
C GLN A 548 -1.62 -44.64 -28.38
N TYR A 549 -2.36 -44.55 -27.27
CA TYR A 549 -2.31 -45.55 -26.20
C TYR A 549 -3.46 -46.59 -26.30
N SER A 550 -4.55 -46.26 -27.01
CA SER A 550 -5.63 -47.22 -27.32
C SER A 550 -5.24 -48.24 -28.40
N SER A 551 -4.41 -47.84 -29.37
CA SER A 551 -3.98 -48.71 -30.49
C SER A 551 -2.83 -49.68 -30.16
N GLY A 552 -2.17 -49.51 -29.03
CA GLY A 552 -1.05 -50.38 -28.60
C GLY A 552 -1.45 -51.66 -27.86
N ASN A 553 -2.71 -51.80 -27.44
CA ASN A 553 -3.22 -52.96 -26.68
C ASN A 553 -4.03 -53.96 -27.52
N SER A 554 -4.14 -53.76 -28.84
CA SER A 554 -4.86 -54.69 -29.73
C SER A 554 -4.01 -55.84 -30.28
N ASP A 555 -2.71 -55.90 -29.97
CA ASP A 555 -1.76 -56.90 -30.49
C ASP A 555 -1.13 -57.81 -29.42
N SER A 556 -1.76 -57.98 -28.24
CA SER A 556 -1.32 -58.95 -27.20
C SER A 556 -2.21 -60.17 -27.11
#